data_AF-A0A7C8ZJ62-F1
#
_entry.id   AF-A0A7C8ZJ62-F1
#
_cell.length_a   1.000
_cell.length_b   1.000
_cell.length_c   1.000
_cell.angle_alpha   90.00
_cell.angle_beta   90.00
_cell.angle_gamma   90.00
#
_symmetry.space_group_name_H-M   'P 1'
#
loop_
_entity.id
_entity.type
_entity.pdbx_description
1 polymer ?
#
loop_
_entity_poly.entity_id
_entity_poly.type
_entity_poly.pdbx_seq_one_letter_code
_entity_poly.pdbx_strand_id
1 'polypeptide(L)'
;MPKPKFRVILIISSIVILLCSTSLEYCESLRFDLPSGSTKCISEDIKKDGMTVGKYSVINPNPYPNFNIDLRPNPSGNFYPIPNSHRITARVTSPRGNNYHYGDKVESGTFAFTAAET
;
A
#
# COMPACT_ATOMS: atom_id res chain seq x y z
N MET A 1 14.53 46.45 -15.87
CA MET A 1 14.63 45.51 -17.00
C MET A 1 15.61 44.40 -16.63
N PRO A 2 15.18 43.12 -16.54
CA PRO A 2 16.06 42.02 -16.16
C PRO A 2 17.14 41.77 -17.23
N LYS A 3 18.39 41.60 -16.79
CA LYS A 3 19.57 41.37 -17.66
C LYS A 3 19.42 40.05 -18.45
N PRO A 4 19.97 39.93 -19.67
CA PRO A 4 19.81 38.74 -20.52
C PRO A 4 20.25 37.44 -19.83
N LYS A 5 21.30 37.49 -18.99
CA LYS A 5 21.75 36.35 -18.18
C LYS A 5 20.70 35.86 -17.17
N PHE A 6 19.89 36.77 -16.61
CA PHE A 6 18.83 36.43 -15.66
C PHE A 6 17.65 35.73 -16.35
N ARG A 7 17.34 36.11 -17.61
CA ARG A 7 16.30 35.47 -18.41
C ARG A 7 16.67 34.04 -18.80
N VAL A 8 17.94 33.80 -19.17
CA VAL A 8 18.44 32.45 -19.51
C VAL A 8 18.37 31.52 -18.29
N ILE A 9 18.77 32.01 -17.10
CA ILE A 9 18.70 31.21 -15.86
C ILE A 9 17.26 30.80 -15.52
N LEU A 10 16.29 31.71 -15.69
CA LEU A 10 14.87 31.41 -15.46
C LEU A 10 14.34 30.34 -16.42
N ILE A 11 14.73 30.40 -17.69
CA ILE A 11 14.33 29.41 -18.69
C ILE A 11 14.92 28.03 -18.37
N ILE A 12 16.21 27.96 -18.04
CA ILE A 12 16.87 26.71 -17.65
C ILE A 12 16.22 26.11 -16.40
N SER A 13 15.96 26.93 -15.37
CA SER A 13 15.27 26.49 -14.15
C SER A 13 13.88 25.93 -14.43
N SER A 14 13.09 26.61 -15.27
CA SER A 14 11.74 26.16 -15.67
C SER A 14 11.77 24.81 -16.41
N ILE A 15 12.72 24.64 -17.33
CA ILE A 15 12.90 23.38 -18.08
C ILE A 15 13.28 22.24 -17.14
N VAL A 16 14.17 22.48 -16.18
CA VAL A 16 14.58 21.47 -15.19
C VAL A 16 13.41 21.05 -14.31
N ILE A 17 12.56 21.99 -13.86
CA ILE A 17 11.38 21.69 -13.06
C ILE A 17 10.37 20.84 -13.85
N LEU A 18 10.12 21.19 -15.12
CA LEU A 18 9.21 20.46 -15.99
C LEU A 18 9.68 19.02 -16.26
N LEU A 19 10.98 18.83 -16.48
CA LEU A 19 11.58 17.50 -16.66
C LEU A 19 11.58 16.67 -15.37
N CYS A 20 11.64 17.31 -14.21
CA CYS A 20 11.62 16.64 -12.90
C CYS A 20 10.20 16.19 -12.51
N SER A 21 9.17 16.93 -12.94
CA SER A 21 7.78 16.58 -12.63
C SER A 21 7.27 15.34 -13.37
N THR A 22 7.85 15.02 -14.54
CA THR A 22 7.40 13.88 -15.37
C THR A 22 8.01 12.53 -14.95
N SER A 23 8.99 12.53 -14.04
CA SER A 23 9.65 11.31 -13.54
C SER A 23 9.05 10.78 -12.24
N LEU A 24 7.94 11.35 -11.76
CA LEU A 24 7.23 10.83 -10.60
C LEU A 24 6.37 9.63 -11.02
N GLU A 25 6.85 8.42 -10.75
CA GLU A 25 6.01 7.23 -10.78
C GLU A 25 5.01 7.32 -9.62
N TYR A 26 3.74 7.59 -9.95
CA TYR A 26 2.65 7.53 -8.99
C TYR A 26 2.35 6.06 -8.69
N CYS A 27 2.80 5.57 -7.54
CA CYS A 27 2.37 4.27 -7.02
C CYS A 27 1.05 4.47 -6.27
N GLU A 28 -0.05 4.18 -6.92
CA GLU A 28 -1.37 4.11 -6.27
C GLU A 28 -1.40 2.86 -5.39
N SER A 29 -1.56 3.05 -4.08
CA SER A 29 -1.77 1.96 -3.13
C SER A 29 -3.08 2.21 -2.40
N LEU A 30 -3.87 1.16 -2.23
CA LEU A 30 -5.13 1.25 -1.52
C LEU A 30 -4.91 0.94 -0.04
N ARG A 31 -5.35 1.87 0.83
CA ARG A 31 -5.42 1.67 2.28
C ARG A 31 -6.84 1.95 2.75
N PHE A 32 -7.37 1.07 3.59
CA PHE A 32 -8.66 1.23 4.23
C PHE A 32 -8.67 0.54 5.59
N ASP A 33 -9.58 0.99 6.45
CA ASP A 33 -9.83 0.36 7.73
C ASP A 33 -10.78 -0.83 7.56
N LEU A 34 -10.46 -1.95 8.20
CA LEU A 34 -11.28 -3.15 8.22
C LEU A 34 -11.70 -3.46 9.66
N PRO A 35 -12.95 -3.15 10.05
CA PRO A 35 -13.46 -3.51 11.37
C PRO A 35 -13.39 -5.02 11.61
N SER A 36 -13.10 -5.43 12.85
CA SER A 36 -13.07 -6.85 13.25
C SER A 36 -14.42 -7.53 12.95
N GLY A 37 -14.37 -8.73 12.37
CA GLY A 37 -15.56 -9.50 11.99
C GLY A 37 -16.28 -9.00 10.74
N SER A 38 -15.79 -7.96 10.07
CA SER A 38 -16.36 -7.46 8.81
C SER A 38 -15.57 -7.97 7.59
N THR A 39 -16.15 -7.78 6.40
CA THR A 39 -15.50 -8.09 5.11
C THR A 39 -15.64 -6.89 4.17
N LYS A 40 -14.58 -6.60 3.42
CA LYS A 40 -14.57 -5.62 2.33
C LYS A 40 -14.06 -6.29 1.06
N CYS A 41 -14.70 -5.99 -0.06
CA CYS A 41 -14.37 -6.56 -1.36
C CYS A 41 -13.93 -5.46 -2.33
N ILE A 42 -12.94 -5.78 -3.16
CA ILE A 42 -12.49 -4.96 -4.28
C ILE A 42 -12.68 -5.82 -5.51
N SER A 43 -13.32 -5.26 -6.53
CA SER A 43 -13.57 -5.94 -7.80
C SER A 43 -12.96 -5.11 -8.93
N GLU A 44 -12.37 -5.79 -9.89
CA GLU A 44 -11.77 -5.17 -11.08
C GLU A 44 -12.03 -6.06 -12.30
N ASP A 45 -12.28 -5.43 -13.44
CA ASP A 45 -12.49 -6.12 -14.71
C ASP A 45 -11.13 -6.38 -15.36
N ILE A 46 -10.67 -7.63 -15.28
CA ILE A 46 -9.37 -8.05 -15.81
C ILE A 46 -9.60 -8.75 -17.15
N LYS A 47 -8.84 -8.35 -18.17
CA LYS A 47 -8.89 -9.01 -19.48
C LYS A 47 -8.41 -10.46 -19.36
N LYS A 48 -8.98 -11.35 -20.19
CA LYS A 48 -8.50 -12.72 -20.38
C LYS A 48 -6.99 -12.71 -20.67
N ASP A 49 -6.29 -13.63 -20.04
CA ASP A 49 -4.83 -13.80 -20.09
C ASP A 49 -4.04 -12.61 -19.53
N GLY A 50 -4.72 -11.64 -18.91
CA GLY A 50 -4.13 -10.57 -18.13
C GLY A 50 -3.50 -11.12 -16.86
N MET A 51 -2.28 -10.68 -16.56
CA MET A 51 -1.55 -11.06 -15.36
C MET A 51 -1.70 -9.99 -14.29
N THR A 52 -2.04 -10.42 -13.08
CA THR A 52 -2.17 -9.55 -11.91
C THR A 52 -1.20 -10.01 -10.83
N VAL A 53 -0.51 -9.06 -10.21
CA VAL A 53 0.35 -9.28 -9.05
C VAL A 53 -0.08 -8.31 -7.95
N GLY A 54 -0.36 -8.83 -6.76
CA GLY A 54 -0.78 -8.04 -5.62
C GLY A 54 0.01 -8.35 -4.36
N LYS A 55 0.25 -7.32 -3.55
CA LYS A 55 0.82 -7.42 -2.22
C LYS A 55 -0.12 -6.73 -1.23
N TYR A 56 -0.30 -7.33 -0.06
CA TYR A 56 -1.11 -6.74 0.99
C TYR A 56 -0.43 -6.94 2.34
N SER A 57 -0.67 -6.00 3.26
CA SER A 57 -0.21 -6.07 4.64
C SER A 57 -1.17 -5.36 5.58
N VAL A 58 -1.27 -5.87 6.80
CA VAL A 58 -1.93 -5.22 7.92
C VAL A 58 -0.95 -4.23 8.52
N ILE A 59 -1.40 -2.99 8.70
CA ILE A 59 -0.60 -1.94 9.34
C ILE A 59 -0.84 -2.01 10.86
N ASN A 60 0.25 -2.08 11.64
CA ASN A 60 0.15 -1.98 13.10
C ASN A 60 -0.22 -0.53 13.48
N PRO A 61 -1.38 -0.27 14.12
CA PRO A 61 -1.73 1.07 14.56
C PRO A 61 -0.84 1.57 15.72
N ASN A 62 -0.33 0.65 16.56
CA ASN A 62 0.45 0.98 17.75
C ASN A 62 1.79 0.22 17.75
N PRO A 63 2.73 0.57 16.85
CA PRO A 63 4.04 -0.09 16.77
C PRO A 63 4.94 0.18 17.98
N TYR A 64 4.70 1.28 18.68
CA TYR A 64 5.42 1.69 19.88
C TYR A 64 4.45 1.77 21.07
N PRO A 65 4.89 1.41 22.28
CA PRO A 65 4.10 1.66 23.47
C PRO A 65 3.90 3.16 23.62
N ASN A 66 2.66 3.57 23.82
CA ASN A 66 2.31 4.88 24.35
C ASN A 66 3.05 5.10 25.68
N PHE A 67 3.97 6.07 25.73
CA PHE A 67 4.58 6.56 26.95
C PHE A 67 3.49 7.26 27.78
N ASN A 68 2.71 6.50 28.54
CA ASN A 68 1.64 7.03 29.38
C ASN A 68 1.93 6.74 30.87
N ILE A 69 2.26 7.83 31.57
CA ILE A 69 2.03 8.22 32.98
C ILE A 69 2.27 7.25 34.16
N ASP A 70 2.49 5.95 33.96
CA ASP A 70 3.07 5.14 35.02
C ASP A 70 4.58 5.35 34.94
N LEU A 71 5.20 5.85 36.02
CA LEU A 71 6.60 6.30 36.11
C LEU A 71 7.65 5.18 35.91
N ARG A 72 7.34 4.13 35.14
CA ARG A 72 8.24 3.04 34.77
C ARG A 72 8.49 3.12 33.26
N PRO A 73 9.59 3.76 32.81
CA PRO A 73 10.04 3.59 31.44
C PRO A 73 10.22 2.08 31.19
N ASN A 74 9.53 1.54 30.17
CA ASN A 74 9.82 0.19 29.71
C ASN A 74 11.27 0.22 29.17
N PRO A 75 12.24 -0.43 29.84
CA PRO A 75 13.66 -0.21 29.60
C PRO A 75 14.15 -0.75 28.25
N SER A 76 13.27 -1.32 27.44
CA SER A 76 13.64 -2.07 26.24
C SER A 76 13.34 -1.37 24.91
N GLY A 77 12.46 -0.35 24.86
CA GLY A 77 12.16 0.35 23.60
C GLY A 77 11.61 -0.58 22.48
N ASN A 78 11.03 -1.71 22.86
CA ASN A 78 10.68 -2.79 21.93
C ASN A 78 9.46 -2.42 21.06
N PHE A 79 9.53 -2.74 19.77
CA PHE A 79 8.41 -2.74 18.84
C PHE A 79 7.39 -3.82 19.25
N TYR A 80 6.10 -3.46 19.38
CA TYR A 80 5.05 -4.44 19.65
C TYR A 80 4.63 -5.13 18.34
N PRO A 81 4.62 -6.47 18.26
CA PRO A 81 4.09 -7.18 17.09
C PRO A 81 2.57 -6.99 16.98
N ILE A 82 2.04 -7.16 15.76
CA ILE A 82 0.59 -7.13 15.53
C ILE A 82 -0.05 -8.27 16.36
N PRO A 83 -1.04 -7.97 17.22
CA PRO A 83 -1.71 -9.01 17.99
C PRO A 83 -2.39 -10.02 17.08
N ASN A 84 -2.50 -11.28 17.51
CA ASN A 84 -3.21 -12.32 16.75
C ASN A 84 -4.67 -11.97 16.41
N SER A 85 -5.30 -11.07 17.17
CA SER A 85 -6.64 -10.55 16.90
C SER A 85 -6.72 -9.64 15.67
N HIS A 86 -5.59 -9.10 15.21
CA HIS A 86 -5.48 -8.18 14.07
C HIS A 86 -4.91 -8.89 12.83
N ARG A 87 -5.36 -10.12 12.61
CA ARG A 87 -5.06 -10.92 11.42
C ARG A 87 -6.25 -10.91 10.48
N ILE A 88 -5.98 -10.96 9.18
CA ILE A 88 -7.01 -10.92 8.14
C ILE A 88 -7.10 -12.25 7.38
N THR A 89 -8.26 -12.51 6.80
CA THR A 89 -8.43 -13.53 5.77
C THR A 89 -8.51 -12.83 4.42
N ALA A 90 -7.59 -13.15 3.51
CA ALA A 90 -7.53 -12.58 2.16
C ALA A 90 -7.91 -13.65 1.14
N ARG A 91 -8.82 -13.31 0.22
CA ARG A 91 -9.28 -14.22 -0.84
C ARG A 91 -9.38 -13.49 -2.17
N VAL A 92 -8.88 -14.11 -3.23
CA VAL A 92 -9.03 -13.62 -4.62
C VAL A 92 -9.76 -14.69 -5.43
N THR A 93 -10.86 -14.30 -6.07
CA THR A 93 -11.70 -15.22 -6.85
C THR A 93 -12.14 -14.63 -8.17
N SER A 94 -12.32 -15.48 -9.19
CA SER A 94 -13.03 -15.09 -10.42
C SER A 94 -14.54 -15.02 -10.19
N PRO A 95 -15.30 -14.32 -11.05
CA PRO A 95 -16.76 -14.32 -11.05
C PRO A 95 -17.39 -15.73 -11.16
N ARG A 96 -16.68 -16.68 -11.77
CA ARG A 96 -17.11 -18.09 -11.88
C ARG A 96 -16.72 -18.97 -10.69
N GLY A 97 -16.12 -18.37 -9.66
CA GLY A 97 -15.78 -19.06 -8.42
C GLY A 97 -14.40 -19.72 -8.38
N ASN A 98 -13.56 -19.53 -9.42
CA ASN A 98 -12.17 -19.99 -9.35
C ASN A 98 -11.46 -19.24 -8.22
N ASN A 99 -10.70 -19.96 -7.40
CA ASN A 99 -9.92 -19.36 -6.31
C ASN A 99 -8.46 -19.19 -6.77
N TYR A 100 -8.00 -17.95 -6.86
CA TYR A 100 -6.63 -17.62 -7.27
C TYR A 100 -5.69 -17.42 -6.07
N HIS A 101 -6.23 -17.03 -4.91
CA HIS A 101 -5.45 -16.83 -3.71
C HIS A 101 -6.31 -16.99 -2.46
N TYR A 102 -5.74 -17.62 -1.44
CA TYR A 102 -6.34 -17.72 -0.12
C TYR A 102 -5.24 -17.64 0.96
N GLY A 103 -5.39 -16.69 1.88
CA GLY A 103 -4.57 -16.60 3.09
C GLY A 103 -5.49 -16.45 4.28
N ASP A 104 -5.45 -17.40 5.22
CA ASP A 104 -6.25 -17.36 6.44
C ASP A 104 -5.45 -16.87 7.64
N LYS A 105 -6.02 -15.94 8.39
CA LYS A 105 -5.40 -15.32 9.57
C LYS A 105 -3.95 -14.91 9.31
N VAL A 106 -3.70 -14.10 8.28
CA VAL A 106 -2.36 -13.61 7.91
C VAL A 106 -2.21 -12.12 8.19
N GLU A 107 -0.97 -11.66 8.37
CA GLU A 107 -0.63 -10.24 8.49
C GLU A 107 -0.21 -9.64 7.16
N SER A 108 0.25 -10.45 6.22
CA SER A 108 0.64 -10.01 4.87
C SER A 108 0.62 -11.18 3.90
N GLY A 109 0.70 -10.87 2.61
CA GLY A 109 0.80 -11.87 1.57
C GLY A 109 1.14 -11.25 0.21
N THR A 110 1.51 -12.12 -0.72
CA THR A 110 1.70 -11.79 -2.13
C THR A 110 0.98 -12.84 -2.96
N PHE A 111 0.30 -12.41 -4.01
CA PHE A 111 -0.32 -13.32 -4.97
C PHE A 111 0.02 -12.90 -6.39
N ALA A 112 -0.01 -13.87 -7.29
CA ALA A 112 0.07 -13.64 -8.72
C ALA A 112 -0.85 -14.64 -9.42
N PHE A 113 -1.63 -14.18 -10.39
CA PHE A 113 -2.45 -15.05 -11.22
C PHE A 113 -2.59 -14.49 -12.64
N THR A 114 -2.94 -15.38 -13.56
CA THR A 114 -3.36 -15.02 -14.92
C THR A 114 -4.84 -15.28 -15.03
N ALA A 115 -5.62 -14.28 -15.42
CA ALA A 115 -7.06 -14.39 -15.54
C ALA A 115 -7.44 -15.36 -16.67
N ALA A 116 -8.03 -16.50 -16.33
CA ALA A 116 -8.44 -17.47 -17.36
C ALA A 116 -9.67 -17.01 -18.17
N GLU A 117 -10.36 -15.97 -17.70
CA GLU A 117 -11.74 -15.63 -18.03
C GLU A 117 -11.90 -14.11 -18.03
N THR A 118 -12.79 -13.59 -18.88
CA THR A 118 -13.35 -12.22 -18.81
C THR A 118 -14.70 -12.25 -18.13
#